data_AF-A0A6B8KGZ3-F1
#
_entry.id   AF-A0A6B8KGZ3-F1
#
_cell.length_a   1.000
_cell.length_b   1.000
_cell.length_c   1.000
_cell.angle_alpha   90.00
_cell.angle_beta   90.00
_cell.angle_gamma   90.00
#
_symmetry.space_group_name_H-M   'P 1'
#
loop_
_entity.id
_entity.type
_entity.pdbx_description
1 polymer ?
#
loop_
_entity_poly.entity_id
_entity_poly.type
_entity_poly.pdbx_seq_one_letter_code
_entity_poly.pdbx_strand_id
1 'polypeptide(L)'
;MSLGPNPEAFDGVGFTFSSKLVPEQDAEEVRKTVAVKHEQQRTEIEQWPRENIYNGWPEADVRQWPSTFIDFYMPNSKLYINGMETAFLIPEKGVVLCKRTLAALKRDLRISLPTCTQINTADADIVARLLKKHGGGKLFPTANHLWKELSTLEA
;
A
#
# COMPACT_ATOMS: atom_id res chain seq x y z
N MET A 1 -4.25 -21.54 -22.64
CA MET A 1 -5.21 -21.08 -21.61
C MET A 1 -4.76 -19.72 -21.15
N SER A 2 -5.50 -18.67 -21.48
CA SER A 2 -5.25 -17.34 -20.90
C SER A 2 -5.77 -17.39 -19.47
N LEU A 3 -4.89 -17.34 -18.48
CA LEU A 3 -5.29 -17.09 -17.09
C LEU A 3 -5.74 -15.65 -17.05
N GLY A 4 -7.05 -15.42 -17.20
CA GLY A 4 -7.63 -14.13 -16.90
C GLY A 4 -7.33 -13.74 -15.45
N PRO A 5 -7.34 -12.44 -15.12
CA PRO A 5 -7.15 -11.97 -13.75
C PRO A 5 -8.17 -12.66 -12.84
N ASN A 6 -7.67 -13.32 -11.78
CA ASN A 6 -8.49 -14.01 -10.78
C ASN A 6 -8.41 -13.21 -9.45
N PRO A 7 -9.36 -12.29 -9.17
CA PRO A 7 -9.38 -11.54 -7.92
C PRO A 7 -9.41 -12.42 -6.67
N GLU A 8 -9.95 -13.65 -6.75
CA GLU A 8 -10.00 -14.59 -5.63
C GLU A 8 -8.60 -15.07 -5.20
N ALA A 9 -7.59 -14.98 -6.08
CA ALA A 9 -6.20 -15.29 -5.74
C ALA A 9 -5.59 -14.30 -4.73
N PHE A 10 -6.23 -13.14 -4.56
CA PHE A 10 -5.82 -12.04 -3.70
C PHE A 10 -6.83 -11.81 -2.56
N ASP A 11 -7.61 -12.84 -2.20
CA ASP A 11 -8.53 -12.74 -1.07
C ASP A 11 -7.78 -12.35 0.22
N GLY A 12 -8.33 -11.39 0.96
CA GLY A 12 -7.69 -10.80 2.14
C GLY A 12 -6.50 -9.85 1.87
N VAL A 13 -6.11 -9.63 0.61
CA VAL A 13 -5.04 -8.69 0.23
C VAL A 13 -5.64 -7.44 -0.41
N GLY A 14 -5.27 -6.27 0.12
CA GLY A 14 -5.61 -4.98 -0.50
C GLY A 14 -4.47 -4.39 -1.30
N PHE A 15 -4.71 -3.19 -1.85
CA PHE A 15 -3.78 -2.53 -2.76
C PHE A 15 -3.74 -1.02 -2.48
N THR A 16 -2.53 -0.49 -2.41
CA THR A 16 -2.30 0.93 -2.16
C THR A 16 -1.48 1.50 -3.31
N PHE A 17 -1.87 2.66 -3.81
CA PHE A 17 -1.18 3.37 -4.89
C PHE A 17 -0.75 4.72 -4.34
N SER A 18 0.53 5.05 -4.45
CA SER A 18 1.07 6.32 -3.96
C SER A 18 2.15 6.87 -4.88
N SER A 19 2.23 8.19 -5.02
CA SER A 19 3.29 8.86 -5.80
C SER A 19 4.25 9.71 -4.95
N LYS A 20 3.95 9.88 -3.67
CA LYS A 20 4.70 10.73 -2.75
C LYS A 20 4.98 10.00 -1.46
N LEU A 21 6.16 10.26 -0.90
CA LEU A 21 6.45 9.90 0.48
C LEU A 21 5.95 10.97 1.41
N VAL A 22 5.67 10.53 2.63
CA VAL A 22 5.49 11.41 3.77
C VAL A 22 6.74 12.28 3.93
N PRO A 23 6.59 13.61 4.05
CA PRO A 23 7.71 14.49 4.40
C PRO A 23 8.42 14.00 5.67
N GLU A 24 9.75 14.13 5.75
CA GLU A 24 10.50 13.57 6.89
C GLU A 24 10.01 14.13 8.24
N GLN A 25 9.67 15.42 8.26
CA GLN A 25 9.17 16.08 9.46
C GLN A 25 7.84 15.48 9.95
N ASP A 26 6.92 15.20 9.02
CA ASP A 26 5.65 14.53 9.34
C ASP A 26 5.88 13.08 9.76
N ALA A 27 6.84 12.39 9.13
CA ALA A 27 7.20 11.02 9.49
C ALA A 27 7.74 10.95 10.92
N GLU A 28 8.62 11.88 11.31
CA GLU A 28 9.12 12.00 12.69
C GLU A 28 8.00 12.25 13.70
N GLU A 29 7.06 13.15 13.40
CA GLU A 29 5.92 13.44 14.27
C GLU A 29 5.02 12.20 14.45
N VAL A 30 4.74 11.50 13.36
CA VAL A 30 3.97 10.25 13.38
C VAL A 30 4.67 9.19 14.24
N ARG A 31 5.97 8.95 14.01
CA ARG A 31 6.76 7.98 14.80
C ARG A 31 6.70 8.30 16.29
N LYS A 32 6.92 9.57 16.67
CA LYS A 32 6.84 10.01 18.08
C LYS A 32 5.45 9.77 18.67
N THR A 33 4.40 10.14 17.93
CA THR A 33 3.00 9.97 18.37
C THR A 33 2.66 8.51 18.62
N VAL A 34 3.08 7.61 17.74
CA VAL A 34 2.82 6.17 17.85
C VAL A 34 3.67 5.57 18.96
N ALA A 35 4.95 5.93 19.03
CA ALA A 35 5.88 5.44 20.05
C ALA A 35 5.45 5.77 21.49
N VAL A 36 4.82 6.94 21.71
CA VAL A 36 4.24 7.30 23.02
C VAL A 36 3.10 6.35 23.42
N LYS A 37 2.28 5.89 22.46
CA LYS A 37 1.20 4.93 22.72
C LYS A 37 1.70 3.49 22.86
N HIS A 38 2.89 3.20 22.31
CA HIS A 38 3.48 1.86 22.23
C HIS A 38 4.90 1.83 22.81
N GLU A 39 5.04 2.21 24.08
CA GLU A 39 6.33 2.40 24.75
C GLU A 39 7.27 1.18 24.63
N GLN A 40 6.73 -0.04 24.71
CA GLN A 40 7.51 -1.29 24.57
C GLN A 40 8.16 -1.46 23.20
N GLN A 41 7.63 -0.82 22.16
CA GLN A 41 8.10 -0.90 20.76
C GLN A 41 8.72 0.43 20.29
N ARG A 42 8.91 1.39 21.20
CA ARG A 42 9.34 2.76 20.90
C ARG A 42 10.60 2.81 20.02
N THR A 43 11.67 2.13 20.44
CA THR A 43 12.94 2.13 19.71
C THR A 43 12.78 1.59 18.29
N GLU A 44 11.93 0.58 18.10
CA GLU A 44 11.65 0.01 16.78
C GLU A 44 10.88 1.02 15.92
N ILE A 45 9.80 1.59 16.44
CA ILE A 45 8.91 2.54 15.75
C ILE A 45 9.65 3.81 15.33
N GLU A 46 10.47 4.38 16.22
CA GLU A 46 11.27 5.58 15.95
C GLU A 46 12.30 5.38 14.83
N GLN A 47 12.66 4.13 14.52
CA GLN A 47 13.60 3.76 13.46
C GLN A 47 12.91 3.31 12.16
N TRP A 48 11.58 3.25 12.10
CA TRP A 48 10.90 2.78 10.90
C TRP A 48 11.14 3.72 9.72
N PRO A 49 11.49 3.18 8.53
CA PRO A 49 11.71 4.01 7.34
C PRO A 49 10.42 4.76 6.97
N ARG A 50 10.55 5.97 6.41
CA ARG A 50 9.40 6.80 6.04
C ARG A 50 8.50 6.13 5.00
N GLU A 51 9.06 5.24 4.19
CA GLU A 51 8.38 4.40 3.21
C GLU A 51 7.35 3.44 3.85
N ASN A 52 7.43 3.25 5.17
CA ASN A 52 6.49 2.44 5.93
C ASN A 52 5.34 3.25 6.55
N ILE A 53 5.31 4.56 6.31
CA ILE A 53 4.35 5.48 6.92
C ILE A 53 3.46 6.05 5.83
N TYR A 54 2.15 5.97 6.04
CA TYR A 54 1.14 6.61 5.22
C TYR A 54 0.45 7.65 6.11
N ASN A 55 0.43 8.91 5.68
CA ASN A 55 -0.25 9.99 6.40
C ASN A 55 -1.22 10.75 5.49
N GLY A 56 -2.10 11.56 6.08
CA GLY A 56 -3.04 12.40 5.33
C GLY A 56 -4.17 11.65 4.63
N TRP A 57 -4.41 10.39 5.00
CA TRP A 57 -5.52 9.60 4.43
C TRP A 57 -6.84 9.92 5.11
N PRO A 58 -7.98 9.83 4.39
CA PRO A 58 -9.29 9.95 5.01
C PRO A 58 -9.47 8.92 6.13
N GLU A 59 -10.06 9.32 7.25
CA GLU A 59 -10.32 8.42 8.39
C GLU A 59 -11.07 7.15 7.95
N ALA A 60 -12.05 7.29 7.06
CA ALA A 60 -12.84 6.18 6.54
C ALA A 60 -11.99 5.15 5.77
N ASP A 61 -10.95 5.60 5.05
CA ASP A 61 -10.04 4.72 4.33
C ASP A 61 -9.09 4.01 5.31
N VAL A 62 -8.58 4.73 6.31
CA VAL A 62 -7.72 4.14 7.36
C VAL A 62 -8.47 3.05 8.14
N ARG A 63 -9.75 3.23 8.43
CA ARG A 63 -10.57 2.20 9.11
C ARG A 63 -10.76 0.92 8.28
N GLN A 64 -10.62 1.02 6.97
CA GLN A 64 -10.75 -0.09 6.03
C GLN A 64 -9.40 -0.58 5.53
N TRP A 65 -8.30 -0.12 6.14
CA TRP A 65 -6.98 -0.49 5.68
C TRP A 65 -6.76 -1.98 5.88
N PRO A 66 -6.37 -2.72 4.83
CA PRO A 66 -6.18 -4.17 4.90
C PRO A 66 -5.01 -4.52 5.84
N SER A 67 -5.06 -5.71 6.45
CA SER A 67 -3.94 -6.21 7.27
C SER A 67 -2.69 -6.47 6.43
N THR A 68 -2.86 -6.95 5.20
CA THR A 68 -1.79 -7.21 4.24
C THR A 68 -2.14 -6.56 2.90
N PHE A 69 -1.18 -5.91 2.27
CA PHE A 69 -1.42 -5.26 0.98
C PHE A 69 -0.19 -5.18 0.10
N ILE A 70 -0.44 -4.93 -1.19
CA ILE A 70 0.58 -4.60 -2.17
C ILE A 70 0.60 -3.08 -2.35
N ASP A 71 1.74 -2.47 -2.08
CA ASP A 71 1.99 -1.05 -2.30
C ASP A 71 2.66 -0.84 -3.67
N PHE A 72 1.97 -0.10 -4.53
CA PHE A 72 2.47 0.41 -5.80
C PHE A 72 2.91 1.87 -5.58
N TYR A 73 4.20 2.04 -5.30
CA TYR A 73 4.80 3.34 -5.06
C TYR A 73 5.52 3.82 -6.33
N MET A 74 5.12 4.97 -6.87
CA MET A 74 5.67 5.53 -8.10
C MET A 74 6.20 6.96 -7.94
N PRO A 75 7.36 7.17 -7.30
CA PRO A 75 8.04 8.45 -7.33
C PRO A 75 8.70 8.68 -8.68
N ASN A 76 8.60 9.91 -9.19
CA ASN A 76 9.31 10.35 -10.40
C ASN A 76 9.16 9.37 -11.57
N SER A 77 7.94 8.83 -11.76
CA SER A 77 7.58 7.89 -12.83
C SER A 77 8.31 6.53 -12.79
N LYS A 78 8.89 6.15 -11.66
CA LYS A 78 9.51 4.82 -11.48
C LYS A 78 8.69 3.97 -10.52
N LEU A 79 8.19 2.83 -10.98
CA LEU A 79 7.38 1.93 -10.17
C LEU A 79 8.24 1.08 -9.20
N TYR A 80 7.79 1.03 -7.95
CA TYR A 80 8.24 0.14 -6.91
C TYR A 80 7.03 -0.64 -6.37
N ILE A 81 7.22 -1.92 -6.12
CA ILE A 81 6.16 -2.81 -5.65
C ILE A 81 6.62 -3.46 -4.35
N ASN A 82 5.88 -3.24 -3.28
CA ASN A 82 6.24 -3.71 -1.96
C ASN A 82 5.09 -4.55 -1.38
N GLY A 83 5.43 -5.69 -0.77
CA GLY A 83 4.51 -6.37 0.14
C GLY A 83 4.57 -5.73 1.52
N MET A 84 3.42 -5.32 2.04
CA MET A 84 3.28 -4.58 3.28
C MET A 84 2.32 -5.29 4.23
N GLU A 85 2.59 -5.19 5.52
CA GLU A 85 1.70 -5.61 6.61
C GLU A 85 1.43 -4.41 7.51
N THR A 86 0.16 -4.16 7.78
CA THR A 86 -0.29 -3.07 8.66
C THR A 86 0.06 -3.42 10.11
N ALA A 87 0.78 -2.53 10.78
CA ALA A 87 1.15 -2.70 12.17
C ALA A 87 0.34 -1.79 13.10
N PHE A 88 0.12 -0.53 12.71
CA PHE A 88 -0.65 0.42 13.50
C PHE A 88 -1.58 1.24 12.62
N LEU A 89 -2.79 1.46 13.11
CA LEU A 89 -3.80 2.33 12.51
C LEU A 89 -4.15 3.44 13.49
N ILE A 90 -4.10 4.68 13.02
CA ILE A 90 -4.53 5.87 13.77
C ILE A 90 -5.52 6.62 12.88
N PRO A 91 -6.77 6.12 12.77
CA PRO A 91 -7.76 6.67 11.84
C PRO A 91 -8.03 8.15 12.04
N GLU A 92 -8.12 8.60 13.28
CA GLU A 92 -8.40 10.00 13.64
C GLU A 92 -7.30 10.98 13.21
N LYS A 93 -6.12 10.46 12.84
CA LYS A 93 -5.00 11.23 12.30
C LYS A 93 -4.74 10.94 10.82
N GLY A 94 -5.51 10.04 10.20
CA GLY A 94 -5.28 9.64 8.82
C GLY A 94 -3.95 8.91 8.62
N VAL A 95 -3.51 8.13 9.63
CA VAL A 95 -2.16 7.57 9.70
C VAL A 95 -2.19 6.05 9.74
N VAL A 96 -1.30 5.43 8.96
CA VAL A 96 -1.04 3.99 8.94
C VAL A 96 0.47 3.77 9.00
N LEU A 97 0.91 2.88 9.87
CA LEU A 97 2.30 2.43 9.91
C LEU A 97 2.36 0.94 9.60
N CYS A 98 3.32 0.59 8.76
CA CYS A 98 3.41 -0.73 8.16
C CYS A 98 4.80 -1.34 8.33
N LYS A 99 4.90 -2.63 8.08
CA LYS A 99 6.17 -3.35 7.93
C LYS A 99 6.26 -3.86 6.51
N ARG A 100 7.43 -3.71 5.88
CA ARG A 100 7.69 -4.38 4.61
C ARG A 100 7.91 -5.86 4.86
N THR A 101 7.09 -6.71 4.27
CA THR A 101 7.18 -8.16 4.45
C THR A 101 6.66 -8.91 3.22
N LEU A 102 7.59 -9.53 2.49
CA LEU A 102 7.24 -10.46 1.42
C LEU A 102 6.70 -11.77 1.98
N ALA A 103 7.03 -12.13 3.22
CA ALA A 103 6.58 -13.36 3.85
C ALA A 103 5.08 -13.32 4.16
N ALA A 104 4.57 -12.22 4.72
CA ALA A 104 3.14 -12.05 4.96
C ALA A 104 2.36 -12.07 3.64
N LEU A 105 2.85 -11.37 2.63
CA LEU A 105 2.22 -11.38 1.30
C LEU A 105 2.20 -12.78 0.68
N LYS A 106 3.29 -13.56 0.78
CA LYS A 106 3.33 -14.95 0.29
C LYS A 106 2.43 -15.91 1.04
N ARG A 107 2.18 -15.67 2.34
CA ARG A 107 1.25 -16.46 3.14
C ARG A 107 -0.19 -16.27 2.66
N ASP A 108 -0.53 -15.02 2.33
CA ASP A 108 -1.91 -14.64 2.03
C ASP A 108 -2.24 -14.85 0.54
N LEU A 109 -1.23 -14.78 -0.35
CA LEU A 109 -1.40 -15.07 -1.78
C LEU A 109 -1.35 -16.57 -2.09
N ARG A 110 -2.33 -17.02 -2.88
CA ARG A 110 -2.41 -18.42 -3.36
C ARG A 110 -1.72 -18.63 -4.72
N ILE A 111 -0.85 -17.70 -5.12
CA ILE A 111 -0.17 -17.69 -6.42
C ILE A 111 1.32 -17.38 -6.28
N SER A 112 2.11 -17.83 -7.24
CA SER A 112 3.49 -17.38 -7.41
C SER A 112 3.50 -15.93 -7.89
N LEU A 113 4.16 -15.05 -7.14
CA LEU A 113 4.30 -13.65 -7.51
C LEU A 113 5.23 -13.48 -8.73
N PRO A 114 4.85 -12.68 -9.74
CA PRO A 114 5.76 -12.31 -10.82
C PRO A 114 6.96 -11.52 -10.28
N THR A 115 8.08 -11.55 -11.02
CA THR A 115 9.26 -10.77 -10.64
C THR A 115 9.03 -9.27 -10.85
N CYS A 116 9.67 -8.41 -10.04
CA CYS A 116 9.52 -6.95 -10.16
C CYS A 116 9.79 -6.42 -11.59
N THR A 117 10.70 -7.06 -12.33
CA THR A 117 11.01 -6.71 -13.73
C THR A 117 9.83 -6.98 -14.68
N GLN A 118 9.10 -8.07 -14.48
CA GLN A 118 7.93 -8.41 -15.31
C GLN A 118 6.75 -7.46 -15.05
N ILE A 119 6.62 -6.96 -13.82
CA ILE A 119 5.52 -6.06 -13.45
C ILE A 119 5.81 -4.61 -13.90
N ASN A 120 7.06 -4.16 -13.78
CA ASN A 120 7.43 -2.77 -14.07
C ASN A 120 7.16 -2.29 -15.50
N THR A 121 7.11 -3.19 -16.49
CA THR A 121 6.89 -2.79 -17.90
C THR A 121 5.40 -2.81 -18.28
N ALA A 122 4.60 -3.70 -17.69
CA ALA A 122 3.18 -3.82 -18.00
C ALA A 122 2.30 -2.88 -17.13
N ASP A 123 2.70 -2.63 -15.88
CA ASP A 123 1.82 -1.99 -14.91
C ASP A 123 2.15 -0.52 -14.66
N ALA A 124 3.29 -0.01 -15.12
CA ALA A 124 3.66 1.39 -14.89
C ALA A 124 2.66 2.38 -15.52
N ASP A 125 2.20 2.12 -16.74
CA ASP A 125 1.21 2.99 -17.40
C ASP A 125 -0.15 2.94 -16.68
N ILE A 126 -0.57 1.76 -16.23
CA ILE A 126 -1.82 1.58 -15.47
C ILE A 126 -1.75 2.33 -14.14
N VAL A 127 -0.65 2.15 -13.40
CA VAL A 127 -0.41 2.83 -12.11
C VAL A 127 -0.39 4.35 -12.32
N ALA A 128 0.29 4.85 -13.36
CA ALA A 128 0.32 6.28 -13.66
C ALA A 128 -1.08 6.85 -13.96
N ARG A 129 -1.91 6.12 -14.71
CA ARG A 129 -3.30 6.50 -15.00
C ARG A 129 -4.17 6.52 -13.74
N LEU A 130 -4.05 5.51 -12.88
CA LEU A 130 -4.75 5.46 -11.59
C LEU A 130 -4.35 6.62 -10.68
N LEU A 131 -3.05 6.86 -10.52
CA LEU A 131 -2.54 7.96 -9.70
C LEU A 131 -3.00 9.32 -10.22
N LYS A 132 -3.03 9.52 -11.54
CA LYS A 132 -3.56 10.75 -12.16
C LYS A 132 -5.05 10.92 -11.88
N LYS A 133 -5.85 9.85 -11.97
CA LYS A 133 -7.30 9.89 -11.73
C LYS A 133 -7.64 10.20 -10.27
N HIS A 134 -6.86 9.68 -9.32
CA HIS A 134 -7.14 9.77 -7.87
C HIS A 134 -6.27 10.81 -7.13
N GLY A 135 -5.58 11.71 -7.84
CA GLY A 135 -4.85 12.81 -7.20
C GLY A 135 -3.56 12.41 -6.47
N GLY A 136 -2.97 11.26 -6.81
CA GLY A 136 -1.66 10.82 -6.32
C GLY A 136 -1.68 9.83 -5.15
N GLY A 137 -2.86 9.42 -4.67
CA GLY A 137 -3.01 8.40 -3.64
C GLY A 137 -4.35 7.68 -3.74
N LYS A 138 -4.36 6.34 -3.71
CA LYS A 138 -5.60 5.56 -3.65
C LYS A 138 -5.44 4.22 -2.93
N LEU A 139 -6.40 3.91 -2.05
CA LEU A 139 -6.55 2.61 -1.40
C LEU A 139 -7.67 1.84 -2.10
N PHE A 140 -7.41 0.57 -2.37
CA PHE A 140 -8.41 -0.43 -2.74
C PHE A 140 -8.36 -1.53 -1.67
N PRO A 141 -9.34 -1.58 -0.75
CA PRO A 141 -9.31 -2.54 0.35
C PRO A 141 -9.33 -4.00 -0.08
N THR A 142 -9.76 -4.29 -1.31
CA THR A 142 -9.85 -5.65 -1.86
C THR A 142 -9.52 -5.67 -3.34
N ALA A 143 -9.16 -6.85 -3.86
CA ALA A 143 -8.92 -7.07 -5.29
C ALA A 143 -10.15 -6.75 -6.16
N ASN A 144 -11.36 -6.98 -5.64
CA ASN A 144 -12.60 -6.65 -6.36
C ASN A 144 -12.78 -5.14 -6.56
N HIS A 145 -12.35 -4.32 -5.60
CA HIS A 145 -12.38 -2.86 -5.76
C HIS A 145 -11.40 -2.39 -6.83
N LEU A 146 -10.18 -2.94 -6.83
CA LEU A 146 -9.19 -2.64 -7.87
C LEU A 146 -9.66 -3.12 -9.25
N TRP A 147 -10.20 -4.34 -9.34
CA TRP A 147 -10.68 -4.91 -10.60
C TRP A 147 -11.76 -4.03 -11.25
N LYS A 148 -12.77 -3.62 -10.47
CA LYS A 148 -13.83 -2.71 -10.95
C LYS A 148 -13.24 -1.43 -11.53
N GLU A 149 -12.23 -0.86 -10.87
CA GLU A 149 -11.57 0.35 -11.32
C GLU A 149 -10.80 0.12 -12.62
N LEU A 150 -10.00 -0.96 -12.70
CA LEU A 150 -9.25 -1.33 -13.90
C LEU A 150 -10.15 -1.55 -15.11
N SER A 151 -11.30 -2.21 -14.93
CA SER A 151 -12.28 -2.40 -16.01
C SER A 151 -12.83 -1.08 -16.57
N THR A 152 -12.83 0.01 -15.80
CA THR A 152 -13.21 1.34 -16.31
C THR A 152 -12.10 2.06 -17.07
N LEU A 153 -10.85 1.61 -16.93
CA LEU A 153 -9.70 2.18 -17.65
C LEU A 153 -9.47 1.51 -19.00
N GLU A 154 -10.01 0.31 -19.21
CA GLU A 154 -9.91 -0.43 -20.47
C GLU A 154 -11.09 -0.17 -21.43
N ALA A 155 -12.15 0.46 -20.93
CA ALA A 155 -13.32 0.92 -21.70
C ALA A 155 -13.09 2.32 -22.29
#